data_AF-A0A9X1WSE6-F1
#
_entry.id   AF-A0A9X1WSE6-F1
#
_cell.length_a   1.000
_cell.length_b   1.000
_cell.length_c   1.000
_cell.angle_alpha   90.00
_cell.angle_beta   90.00
_cell.angle_gamma   90.00
#
_symmetry.space_group_name_H-M   'P 1'
#
loop_
_entity.id
_entity.type
_entity.pdbx_description
1 polymer ?
#
loop_
_entity_poly.entity_id
_entity_poly.type
_entity_poly.pdbx_seq_one_letter_code
_entity_poly.pdbx_strand_id
1 'polypeptide(L)'
;MSIQDPHLIRGMGGSRKKMDAEGLHDFFMDIRSRHNQDQITFLCIGTDRSTGDALGPLTGSELCTYGFPHVIGTMASPCDASSLEARITEIPDNHIVIAIDACLGQPLSVGSYLVSDEPLFPAQSVGHALPAVGHYSVAAVVNVKGPKPYATLQMTSLYHVMTMAGQIASAAASAFGLTSKAHGDRFNSWPLT
;
A
#
# COMPACT_ATOMS: atom_id res chain seq x y z
N MET A 1 -47.81 -10.63 -19.14
CA MET A 1 -46.45 -11.20 -19.09
C MET A 1 -45.58 -10.34 -19.99
N SER A 2 -44.95 -9.31 -19.41
CA SER A 2 -44.14 -8.36 -20.15
C SER A 2 -42.79 -8.25 -19.46
N ILE A 3 -41.75 -8.60 -20.22
CA ILE A 3 -40.43 -7.96 -20.26
C ILE A 3 -39.76 -7.75 -18.89
N GLN A 4 -38.87 -8.69 -18.54
CA GLN A 4 -37.84 -8.45 -17.54
C GLN A 4 -36.87 -7.40 -18.08
N ASP A 5 -36.88 -6.24 -17.43
CA ASP A 5 -35.95 -5.13 -17.63
C ASP A 5 -34.52 -5.55 -17.20
N PRO A 6 -33.54 -5.60 -18.10
CA PRO A 6 -32.18 -6.04 -17.80
C PRO A 6 -31.34 -5.03 -16.98
N HIS A 7 -31.94 -3.99 -16.39
CA HIS A 7 -31.22 -2.92 -15.69
C HIS A 7 -30.98 -3.07 -14.18
N LEU A 8 -31.06 -4.26 -13.57
CA LEU A 8 -30.94 -4.35 -12.11
C LEU A 8 -29.99 -5.41 -11.54
N ILE A 9 -28.70 -5.42 -11.95
CA ILE A 9 -27.57 -5.73 -11.05
C ILE A 9 -26.35 -4.91 -11.49
N ARG A 10 -26.24 -3.67 -11.02
CA ARG A 10 -24.99 -2.89 -11.06
C ARG A 10 -24.26 -3.13 -9.74
N GLY A 11 -23.25 -4.00 -9.75
CA GLY A 11 -22.34 -4.15 -8.62
C GLY A 11 -21.54 -2.86 -8.41
N MET A 12 -21.61 -2.29 -7.21
CA MET A 12 -20.74 -1.19 -6.78
C MET A 12 -19.31 -1.71 -6.69
N GLY A 13 -18.45 -1.32 -7.63
CA GLY A 13 -17.03 -1.65 -7.60
C GLY A 13 -16.22 -0.63 -8.40
N GLY A 14 -15.51 0.25 -7.71
CA GLY A 14 -14.42 1.01 -8.31
C GLY A 14 -13.40 0.03 -8.92
N SER A 15 -12.98 0.28 -10.16
CA SER A 15 -12.07 -0.62 -10.88
C SER A 15 -10.63 -0.42 -10.39
N ARG A 16 -10.06 -1.42 -9.70
CA ARG A 16 -8.61 -1.45 -9.42
C ARG A 16 -7.84 -1.30 -10.74
N LYS A 17 -6.92 -0.34 -10.80
CA LYS A 17 -6.07 -0.09 -11.97
C LYS A 17 -4.67 -0.64 -11.72
N LYS A 18 -4.18 -1.47 -12.64
CA LYS A 18 -2.78 -1.91 -12.66
C LYS A 18 -1.92 -0.81 -13.27
N MET A 19 -0.78 -0.49 -12.65
CA MET A 19 0.22 0.45 -13.14
C MET A 19 1.64 0.02 -12.78
N ASP A 20 2.62 0.61 -13.46
CA ASP A 20 4.03 0.52 -13.11
C ASP A 20 4.42 1.61 -12.10
N ALA A 21 5.71 1.72 -11.78
CA ALA A 21 6.22 2.69 -10.82
C ALA A 21 6.05 4.14 -11.28
N GLU A 22 6.06 4.41 -12.59
CA GLU A 22 5.89 5.76 -13.14
C GLU A 22 4.46 6.25 -12.91
N GLY A 23 3.47 5.37 -13.05
CA GLY A 23 2.06 5.71 -12.82
C GLY A 23 1.70 6.04 -11.35
N LEU A 24 2.53 5.66 -10.37
CA LEU A 24 2.28 5.96 -8.96
C LEU A 24 2.29 7.46 -8.66
N HIS A 25 3.19 8.21 -9.32
CA HIS A 25 3.28 9.65 -9.12
C HIS A 25 1.96 10.33 -9.46
N ASP A 26 1.38 9.99 -10.61
CA ASP A 26 0.11 10.57 -11.07
C ASP A 26 -1.05 10.19 -10.16
N PHE A 27 -1.05 8.97 -9.62
CA PHE A 27 -2.02 8.53 -8.62
C PHE A 27 -1.96 9.39 -7.35
N PHE A 28 -0.78 9.59 -6.78
CA PHE A 28 -0.62 10.43 -5.59
C PHE A 28 -0.88 11.92 -5.87
N MET A 29 -0.52 12.41 -7.06
CA MET A 29 -0.82 13.79 -7.48
C MET A 29 -2.33 14.04 -7.57
N ASP A 30 -3.09 13.08 -8.11
CA ASP A 30 -4.53 13.16 -8.17
C ASP A 30 -5.16 13.21 -6.76
N ILE A 31 -4.70 12.37 -5.82
CA ILE A 31 -5.13 12.42 -4.41
C ILE A 31 -4.80 13.77 -3.78
N ARG A 32 -3.56 14.27 -3.96
CA ARG A 32 -3.13 15.58 -3.47
C ARG A 32 -4.00 16.72 -4.00
N SER A 33 -4.44 16.63 -5.26
CA SER A 33 -5.27 17.68 -5.86
C SER A 33 -6.67 17.77 -5.25
N ARG A 34 -7.14 16.67 -4.64
CA ARG A 34 -8.49 16.54 -4.06
C ARG A 34 -8.54 16.81 -2.55
N HIS A 35 -7.42 16.69 -1.85
CA HIS A 35 -7.39 16.65 -0.39
C HIS A 35 -6.29 17.52 0.22
N ASN A 36 -6.51 17.99 1.44
CA ASN A 36 -5.47 18.70 2.20
C ASN A 36 -4.39 17.70 2.64
N GLN A 37 -3.12 17.97 2.30
CA GLN A 37 -1.98 17.13 2.66
C GLN A 37 -1.84 16.89 4.18
N ASP A 38 -2.22 17.88 5.00
CA ASP A 38 -2.13 17.78 6.47
C ASP A 38 -3.20 16.85 7.05
N GLN A 39 -4.19 16.47 6.23
CA GLN A 39 -5.28 15.56 6.58
C GLN A 39 -5.15 14.23 5.84
N ILE A 40 -3.92 13.83 5.47
CA ILE A 40 -3.66 12.53 4.84
C ILE A 40 -2.87 11.66 5.80
N THR A 41 -3.38 10.45 6.06
CA THR A 41 -2.69 9.41 6.81
C THR A 41 -2.33 8.25 5.89
N PHE A 42 -1.05 7.87 5.88
CA PHE A 42 -0.61 6.62 5.26
C PHE A 42 -0.77 5.48 6.26
N LEU A 43 -1.50 4.44 5.87
CA LEU A 43 -1.66 3.20 6.65
C LEU A 43 -0.93 2.07 5.92
N CYS A 44 0.28 1.76 6.36
CA CYS A 44 1.15 0.79 5.73
C CYS A 44 1.03 -0.57 6.43
N ILE A 45 0.37 -1.51 5.78
CA ILE A 45 -0.04 -2.80 6.32
C ILE A 45 1.00 -3.87 5.96
N GLY A 46 1.42 -4.63 6.97
CA GLY A 46 2.41 -5.68 6.83
C GLY A 46 3.14 -5.98 8.13
N THR A 47 4.10 -6.90 8.05
CA THR A 47 4.92 -7.34 9.19
C THR A 47 6.38 -7.46 8.77
N ASP A 48 7.29 -7.19 9.70
CA ASP A 48 8.73 -7.39 9.53
C ASP A 48 9.16 -8.87 9.62
N ARG A 49 8.22 -9.78 9.94
CA ARG A 49 8.48 -11.22 10.15
C ARG A 49 8.39 -12.08 8.87
N SER A 50 7.97 -11.49 7.75
CA SER A 50 7.77 -12.15 6.45
C SER A 50 8.29 -11.21 5.37
N THR A 51 9.24 -11.65 4.54
CA THR A 51 9.91 -10.75 3.60
C THR A 51 8.95 -10.11 2.60
N GLY A 52 7.99 -10.88 2.08
CA GLY A 52 6.93 -10.40 1.19
C GLY A 52 5.94 -9.45 1.86
N ASP A 53 5.68 -9.62 3.15
CA ASP A 53 4.76 -8.76 3.92
C ASP A 53 5.47 -7.54 4.54
N ALA A 54 6.80 -7.46 4.43
CA ALA A 54 7.56 -6.33 4.96
C ALA A 54 7.37 -5.04 4.16
N LEU A 55 6.69 -5.09 3.00
CA LEU A 55 6.46 -3.93 2.14
C LEU A 55 5.86 -2.75 2.90
N GLY A 56 4.75 -2.95 3.62
CA GLY A 56 4.09 -1.88 4.37
C GLY A 56 5.04 -1.19 5.35
N PRO A 57 5.57 -1.91 6.36
CA PRO A 57 6.52 -1.35 7.32
C PRO A 57 7.74 -0.66 6.69
N LEU A 58 8.29 -1.20 5.59
CA LEU A 58 9.37 -0.58 4.83
C LEU A 58 8.94 0.74 4.19
N THR A 59 7.79 0.75 3.51
CA THR A 59 7.23 1.96 2.89
C THR A 59 6.95 3.03 3.95
N GLY A 60 6.35 2.67 5.08
CA GLY A 60 6.08 3.61 6.17
C GLY A 60 7.36 4.23 6.75
N SER A 61 8.41 3.43 6.96
CA SER A 61 9.71 3.94 7.40
C SER A 61 10.34 4.92 6.41
N GLU A 62 10.24 4.66 5.10
CA GLU A 62 10.71 5.60 4.07
C GLU A 62 9.86 6.87 4.02
N LEU A 63 8.53 6.77 4.11
CA LEU A 63 7.63 7.93 4.17
C LEU A 63 7.98 8.85 5.36
N CYS A 64 8.24 8.28 6.55
CA CYS A 64 8.73 9.06 7.69
C CYS A 64 10.05 9.79 7.37
N THR A 65 10.95 9.14 6.63
CA THR A 65 12.24 9.74 6.23
C THR A 65 12.07 10.90 5.23
N TYR A 66 11.02 10.87 4.40
CA TYR A 66 10.62 11.99 3.55
C TYR A 66 9.91 13.12 4.30
N GLY A 67 9.56 12.92 5.57
CA GLY A 67 8.93 13.93 6.42
C GLY A 67 7.41 13.91 6.40
N PHE A 68 6.78 12.82 5.97
CA PHE A 68 5.33 12.68 6.12
C PHE A 68 4.93 12.64 7.61
N PRO A 69 3.99 13.49 8.05
CA PRO A 69 3.67 13.64 9.48
C PRO A 69 2.75 12.54 10.03
N HIS A 70 1.95 11.89 9.18
CA HIS A 70 0.93 10.93 9.59
C HIS A 70 1.14 9.59 8.88
N VAL A 71 1.97 8.74 9.50
CA VAL A 71 2.29 7.41 8.99
C VAL A 71 2.07 6.38 10.09
N ILE A 72 1.27 5.36 9.78
CA ILE A 72 1.01 4.21 10.64
C ILE A 72 1.53 2.96 9.96
N GLY A 73 2.24 2.11 10.70
CA GLY A 73 2.90 0.93 10.17
C GLY A 73 4.30 1.26 9.64
N THR A 74 5.28 1.17 10.52
CA THR A 74 6.71 1.36 10.19
C THR A 74 7.49 0.12 10.61
N MET A 75 8.75 0.00 10.21
CA MET A 75 9.62 -1.09 10.70
C MET A 75 9.71 -1.11 12.23
N ALA A 76 9.73 0.04 12.89
CA ALA A 76 9.79 0.13 14.36
C ALA A 76 8.44 -0.18 15.03
N SER A 77 7.33 -0.06 14.30
CA SER A 77 5.97 -0.20 14.81
C SER A 77 5.05 -0.73 13.70
N PRO A 78 5.17 -2.03 13.33
CA PRO A 78 4.40 -2.61 12.23
C PRO A 78 2.88 -2.55 12.47
N CYS A 79 2.12 -2.73 11.39
CA CYS A 79 0.66 -2.78 11.39
C CYS A 79 0.23 -4.02 10.60
N ASP A 80 -0.03 -5.12 11.31
CA ASP A 80 -0.49 -6.38 10.71
C ASP A 80 -1.94 -6.68 11.08
N ALA A 81 -2.47 -7.81 10.62
CA ALA A 81 -3.83 -8.24 10.90
C ALA A 81 -4.19 -8.28 12.40
N SER A 82 -3.20 -8.50 13.28
CA SER A 82 -3.44 -8.59 14.73
C SER A 82 -3.53 -7.22 15.42
N SER A 83 -3.02 -6.17 14.79
CA SER A 83 -2.97 -4.81 15.33
C SER A 83 -3.83 -3.81 14.56
N LEU A 84 -4.27 -4.16 13.35
CA LEU A 84 -4.98 -3.27 12.42
C LEU A 84 -6.16 -2.53 13.07
N GLU A 85 -7.04 -3.22 13.79
CA GLU A 85 -8.21 -2.59 14.43
C GLU A 85 -7.81 -1.48 15.40
N ALA A 86 -6.82 -1.75 16.28
CA ALA A 86 -6.32 -0.76 17.21
C ALA A 86 -5.67 0.42 16.46
N ARG A 87 -4.90 0.14 15.41
CA ARG A 87 -4.22 1.15 14.59
C ARG A 87 -5.17 2.09 13.87
N ILE A 88 -6.30 1.60 13.37
CA ILE A 88 -7.30 2.45 12.72
C ILE A 88 -7.86 3.49 13.69
N THR A 89 -8.00 3.14 14.98
CA THR A 89 -8.50 4.08 16.00
C THR A 89 -7.52 5.23 16.31
N GLU A 90 -6.26 5.12 15.90
CA GLU A 90 -5.26 6.19 16.03
C GLU A 90 -5.43 7.26 14.93
N ILE A 91 -6.21 6.98 13.89
CA ILE A 91 -6.41 7.87 12.74
C ILE A 91 -7.47 8.92 13.08
N PRO A 92 -7.21 10.24 12.91
CA PRO A 92 -8.23 11.25 13.10
C PRO A 92 -9.39 11.10 12.10
N ASP A 93 -10.63 11.28 12.57
CA ASP A 93 -11.85 11.05 11.77
C ASP A 93 -11.92 11.86 10.46
N ASN A 94 -11.27 13.02 10.43
CA ASN A 94 -11.24 13.90 9.26
C ASN A 94 -10.09 13.60 8.29
N HIS A 95 -9.29 12.55 8.53
CA HIS A 95 -8.18 12.19 7.67
C HIS A 95 -8.60 11.27 6.52
N ILE A 96 -8.04 11.58 5.36
CA ILE A 96 -8.03 10.71 4.20
C ILE A 96 -6.94 9.66 4.39
N VAL A 97 -7.34 8.41 4.30
CA VAL A 97 -6.45 7.27 4.53
C VAL A 97 -6.01 6.67 3.20
N ILE A 98 -4.70 6.56 3.01
CA ILE A 98 -4.09 5.84 1.89
C ILE A 98 -3.50 4.53 2.44
N ALA A 99 -4.17 3.41 2.15
CA ALA A 99 -3.72 2.10 2.56
C ALA A 99 -2.63 1.56 1.61
N ILE A 100 -1.57 0.98 2.17
CA ILE A 100 -0.47 0.39 1.40
C ILE A 100 -0.28 -1.05 1.88
N ASP A 101 -0.31 -2.03 0.98
CA ASP A 101 -0.07 -3.43 1.31
C ASP A 101 0.67 -4.18 0.20
N ALA A 102 1.07 -5.42 0.51
CA ALA A 102 1.60 -6.36 -0.46
C ALA A 102 0.55 -7.40 -0.83
N CYS A 103 0.59 -7.85 -2.08
CA CYS A 103 -0.24 -8.94 -2.56
C CYS A 103 0.52 -9.89 -3.48
N LEU A 104 -0.05 -11.08 -3.68
CA LEU A 104 0.40 -12.05 -4.66
C LEU A 104 -0.48 -11.99 -5.90
N GLY A 105 0.11 -12.04 -7.08
CA GLY A 105 -0.59 -11.85 -8.35
C GLY A 105 -0.20 -12.82 -9.45
N GLN A 106 -0.63 -12.55 -10.68
CA GLN A 106 -0.20 -13.34 -11.83
C GLN A 106 1.28 -13.05 -12.16
N PRO A 107 2.00 -13.98 -12.82
CA PRO A 107 3.41 -13.78 -13.17
C PRO A 107 3.71 -12.46 -13.89
N LEU A 108 2.85 -12.06 -14.85
CA LEU A 108 2.98 -10.81 -15.61
C LEU A 108 2.62 -9.55 -14.82
N SER A 109 2.20 -9.70 -13.57
CA SER A 109 1.88 -8.60 -12.67
C SER A 109 2.95 -8.40 -11.60
N VAL A 110 3.92 -9.29 -11.43
CA VAL A 110 4.96 -9.11 -10.41
C VAL A 110 5.77 -7.84 -10.69
N GLY A 111 5.97 -7.02 -9.67
CA GLY A 111 6.60 -5.71 -9.78
C GLY A 111 5.65 -4.57 -10.21
N SER A 112 4.35 -4.85 -10.41
CA SER A 112 3.34 -3.82 -10.67
C SER A 112 2.58 -3.43 -9.39
N TYR A 113 1.83 -2.33 -9.49
CA TYR A 113 0.99 -1.78 -8.44
C TYR A 113 -0.47 -1.84 -8.85
N LEU A 114 -1.32 -2.28 -7.93
CA LEU A 114 -2.76 -2.20 -8.08
C LEU A 114 -3.24 -1.02 -7.22
N VAL A 115 -3.73 0.03 -7.87
CA VAL A 115 -4.24 1.21 -7.16
C VAL A 115 -5.76 1.32 -7.29
N SER A 116 -6.38 1.97 -6.31
CA SER A 116 -7.83 2.17 -6.28
C SER A 116 -8.21 3.39 -5.46
N ASP A 117 -9.35 3.98 -5.82
CA ASP A 117 -10.08 5.00 -5.06
C ASP A 117 -11.14 4.34 -4.15
N GLU A 118 -10.84 3.13 -3.67
CA GLU A 118 -11.73 2.35 -2.83
C GLU A 118 -10.96 1.81 -1.63
N PRO A 119 -11.64 1.51 -0.52
CA PRO A 119 -11.03 0.85 0.61
C PRO A 119 -10.33 -0.46 0.23
N LEU A 120 -9.22 -0.72 0.90
CA LEU A 120 -8.58 -2.02 0.92
C LEU A 120 -9.35 -2.95 1.85
N PHE A 121 -9.38 -4.23 1.49
CA PHE A 121 -9.99 -5.29 2.28
C PHE A 121 -8.89 -6.26 2.73
N PRO A 122 -8.23 -6.00 3.87
CA PRO A 122 -7.07 -6.77 4.29
C PRO A 122 -7.48 -8.19 4.64
N ALA A 123 -6.58 -9.15 4.39
CA ALA A 123 -6.71 -10.53 4.87
C ALA A 123 -8.04 -11.25 4.52
N GLN A 124 -8.68 -10.92 3.39
CA GLN A 124 -9.92 -11.58 2.95
C GLN A 124 -9.78 -13.12 2.81
N SER A 125 -8.54 -13.60 2.69
CA SER A 125 -8.17 -15.03 2.61
C SER A 125 -7.85 -15.70 3.96
N VAL A 126 -7.95 -15.00 5.10
CA VAL A 126 -7.49 -15.48 6.42
C VAL A 126 -8.65 -15.82 7.38
N GLY A 127 -9.91 -15.70 6.92
CA GLY A 127 -11.07 -16.21 7.66
C GLY A 127 -11.62 -15.31 8.77
N HIS A 128 -10.93 -14.22 9.12
CA HIS A 128 -11.46 -13.14 9.94
C HIS A 128 -11.79 -11.93 9.05
N ALA A 129 -13.01 -11.41 9.16
CA ALA A 129 -13.44 -10.23 8.42
C ALA A 129 -12.83 -8.98 9.08
N LEU A 130 -11.65 -8.57 8.62
CA LEU A 130 -11.07 -7.30 9.00
C LEU A 130 -11.89 -6.14 8.39
N PRO A 131 -11.94 -4.98 9.06
CA PRO A 131 -12.62 -3.82 8.52
C PRO A 131 -12.02 -3.41 7.17
N ALA A 132 -12.86 -2.88 6.28
CA ALA A 132 -12.38 -2.19 5.10
C ALA A 132 -11.63 -0.92 5.54
N VAL A 133 -10.45 -0.68 4.97
CA VAL A 133 -9.56 0.41 5.40
C VAL A 133 -9.09 1.25 4.23
N GLY A 134 -8.98 2.55 4.45
CA GLY A 134 -8.54 3.45 3.38
C GLY A 134 -9.70 4.06 2.60
N HIS A 135 -9.41 5.23 2.05
CA HIS A 135 -10.17 5.85 0.96
C HIS A 135 -9.48 5.56 -0.38
N TYR A 136 -8.16 5.36 -0.31
CA TYR A 136 -7.31 4.98 -1.43
C TYR A 136 -6.48 3.77 -1.04
N SER A 137 -6.06 2.99 -2.02
CA SER A 137 -5.23 1.82 -1.79
C SER A 137 -4.12 1.68 -2.83
N VAL A 138 -2.95 1.23 -2.39
CA VAL A 138 -1.83 0.77 -3.23
C VAL A 138 -1.43 -0.63 -2.78
N ALA A 139 -1.65 -1.62 -3.63
CA ALA A 139 -1.20 -2.99 -3.40
C ALA A 139 -0.04 -3.33 -4.35
N ALA A 140 1.15 -3.58 -3.80
CA ALA A 140 2.29 -4.03 -4.59
C ALA A 140 2.20 -5.54 -4.86
N VAL A 141 2.33 -5.96 -6.12
CA VAL A 141 2.38 -7.37 -6.47
C VAL A 141 3.82 -7.89 -6.30
N VAL A 142 4.15 -8.31 -5.09
CA VAL A 142 5.54 -8.63 -4.70
C VAL A 142 6.02 -10.00 -5.20
N ASN A 143 5.09 -10.90 -5.53
CA ASN A 143 5.42 -12.23 -6.05
C ASN A 143 4.21 -12.91 -6.73
N VAL A 144 4.46 -14.07 -7.34
CA VAL A 144 3.44 -14.88 -8.02
C VAL A 144 2.55 -15.60 -7.02
N LYS A 145 1.24 -15.56 -7.23
CA LYS A 145 0.27 -16.35 -6.47
C LYS A 145 0.40 -17.83 -6.82
N GLY A 146 0.96 -18.60 -5.90
CA GLY A 146 1.10 -20.05 -5.99
C GLY A 146 0.14 -20.81 -5.06
N PRO A 147 0.27 -22.15 -5.00
CA PRO A 147 -0.56 -23.01 -4.15
C PRO A 147 -0.31 -22.83 -2.64
N LYS A 148 0.80 -22.20 -2.24
CA LYS A 148 1.19 -21.96 -0.84
C LYS A 148 1.48 -20.47 -0.60
N PRO A 149 0.45 -19.61 -0.55
CA PRO A 149 0.62 -18.15 -0.53
C PRO A 149 1.48 -17.65 0.65
N TYR A 150 1.28 -18.19 1.86
CA TYR A 150 2.07 -17.81 3.03
C TYR A 150 3.57 -18.13 2.87
N ALA A 151 3.91 -19.32 2.37
CA ALA A 151 5.30 -19.70 2.12
C ALA A 151 5.92 -18.86 1.00
N THR A 152 5.13 -18.49 -0.01
CA THR A 152 5.57 -17.58 -1.08
C THR A 152 5.95 -16.22 -0.50
N LEU A 153 5.12 -15.63 0.36
CA LEU A 153 5.43 -14.35 1.01
C LEU A 153 6.70 -14.44 1.86
N GLN A 154 6.85 -15.50 2.66
CA GLN A 154 8.05 -15.72 3.49
C GLN A 154 9.36 -15.86 2.69
N MET A 155 9.28 -16.31 1.44
CA MET A 155 10.44 -16.54 0.57
C MET A 155 10.57 -15.47 -0.54
N THR A 156 9.77 -14.42 -0.50
CA THR A 156 9.83 -13.34 -1.49
C THR A 156 11.15 -12.58 -1.34
N SER A 157 11.75 -12.16 -2.45
CA SER A 157 13.03 -11.43 -2.42
C SER A 157 12.88 -10.11 -1.66
N LEU A 158 13.61 -9.98 -0.55
CA LEU A 158 13.60 -8.75 0.25
C LEU A 158 14.10 -7.54 -0.57
N TYR A 159 15.11 -7.72 -1.41
CA TYR A 159 15.60 -6.66 -2.31
C TYR A 159 14.49 -6.13 -3.22
N HIS A 160 13.67 -7.04 -3.77
CA HIS A 160 12.55 -6.65 -4.61
C HIS A 160 11.50 -5.87 -3.81
N VAL A 161 11.15 -6.35 -2.62
CA VAL A 161 10.19 -5.67 -1.72
C VAL A 161 10.70 -4.28 -1.30
N MET A 162 11.97 -4.16 -0.93
CA MET A 162 12.59 -2.86 -0.62
C MET A 162 12.57 -1.90 -1.81
N THR A 163 12.84 -2.41 -3.02
CA THR A 163 12.77 -1.61 -4.25
C THR A 163 11.37 -1.06 -4.47
N MET A 164 10.34 -1.91 -4.35
CA MET A 164 8.95 -1.50 -4.51
C MET A 164 8.51 -0.52 -3.42
N ALA A 165 8.90 -0.78 -2.16
CA ALA A 165 8.60 0.09 -1.04
C ALA A 165 9.18 1.51 -1.24
N GLY A 166 10.43 1.59 -1.72
CA GLY A 166 11.09 2.84 -2.07
C GLY A 166 10.42 3.56 -3.25
N GLN A 167 9.98 2.83 -4.28
CA GLN A 167 9.22 3.41 -5.40
C GLN A 167 7.91 4.06 -4.95
N ILE A 168 7.15 3.39 -4.07
CA ILE A 168 5.92 3.95 -3.50
C ILE A 168 6.21 5.22 -2.70
N ALA A 169 7.17 5.17 -1.77
CA ALA A 169 7.50 6.30 -0.90
C ALA A 169 8.04 7.50 -1.70
N SER A 170 8.92 7.24 -2.69
CA SER A 170 9.48 8.28 -3.56
C SER A 170 8.42 8.94 -4.44
N ALA A 171 7.53 8.14 -5.04
CA ALA A 171 6.42 8.65 -5.84
C ALA A 171 5.46 9.51 -5.02
N ALA A 172 5.11 9.05 -3.81
CA ALA A 172 4.31 9.83 -2.87
C ALA A 172 5.03 11.14 -2.50
N ALA A 173 6.29 11.09 -2.06
CA ALA A 173 7.06 12.27 -1.68
C ALA A 173 7.12 13.30 -2.81
N SER A 174 7.47 12.87 -4.02
CA SER A 174 7.50 13.72 -5.21
C SER A 174 6.14 14.38 -5.46
N ALA A 175 5.06 13.60 -5.44
CA ALA A 175 3.72 14.12 -5.67
C ALA A 175 3.30 15.14 -4.60
N PHE A 176 3.59 14.87 -3.32
CA PHE A 176 3.31 15.76 -2.18
C PHE A 176 4.29 16.93 -2.03
N GLY A 177 5.25 17.09 -2.95
CA GLY A 177 6.22 18.18 -2.90
C GLY A 177 7.25 18.04 -1.77
N LEU A 178 7.40 16.85 -1.21
CA LEU A 178 8.43 16.51 -0.23
C LEU A 178 9.68 16.04 -0.97
N THR A 179 10.80 16.72 -0.73
CA THR A 179 12.09 16.29 -1.26
C THR A 179 12.94 15.74 -0.13
N SER A 180 13.58 14.59 -0.35
CA SER A 180 14.51 14.04 0.62
C SER A 180 15.72 14.96 0.75
N LYS A 181 16.14 15.26 1.97
CA LYS A 181 17.43 15.93 2.27
C LYS A 181 18.67 15.10 1.87
N ALA A 182 18.50 13.86 1.40
CA ALA A 182 19.58 13.04 0.85
C ALA A 182 18.97 11.91 -0.02
N HIS A 183 19.01 12.04 -1.35
CA HIS A 183 18.52 10.97 -2.25
C HIS A 183 19.46 10.66 -3.42
N GLY A 184 20.76 10.90 -3.25
CA GLY A 184 21.76 10.46 -4.20
C GLY A 184 22.02 8.96 -4.17
N ASP A 185 22.17 8.35 -2.99
CA ASP A 185 22.90 7.07 -2.90
C ASP A 185 22.45 6.10 -1.79
N ARG A 186 21.21 6.16 -1.28
CA ARG A 186 20.84 5.35 -0.08
C ARG A 186 20.82 3.83 -0.31
N PHE A 187 20.56 3.34 -1.51
CA PHE A 187 20.55 1.89 -1.79
C PHE A 187 21.93 1.32 -2.18
N ASN A 188 22.84 2.16 -2.67
CA ASN A 188 24.24 1.76 -2.93
C ASN A 188 25.15 1.90 -1.70
N SER A 189 24.64 2.42 -0.57
CA SER A 189 25.39 2.66 0.67
C SER A 189 24.94 1.80 1.87
N TRP A 190 24.21 0.71 1.62
CA TRP A 190 24.02 -0.35 2.61
C TRP A 190 25.27 -1.28 2.62
N PRO A 191 25.96 -1.59 3.75
CA PRO A 191 25.56 -1.38 5.15
C PRO A 191 26.62 -0.70 6.08
N LEU A 192 26.19 -0.43 7.33
CA LEU A 192 26.95 -0.19 8.59
C LEU A 192 27.77 1.11 8.76
N THR A 193 27.31 1.96 9.69
CA THR A 193 28.20 2.51 10.74
C THR A 193 27.81 1.92 12.07
#